data_AF-A0A1Z4QYR6-F1
#
_entry.id   AF-A0A1Z4QYR6-F1
#
_cell.length_a   1.000
_cell.length_b   1.000
_cell.length_c   1.000
_cell.angle_alpha   90.00
_cell.angle_beta   90.00
_cell.angle_gamma   90.00
#
_symmetry.space_group_name_H-M   'P 1'
#
loop_
_entity.id
_entity.type
_entity.pdbx_description
1 polymer ?
#
loop_
_entity_poly.entity_id
_entity_poly.type
_entity_poly.pdbx_seq_one_letter_code
_entity_poly.pdbx_strand_id
1 'polypeptide(L)'
;MTILINFLRSLALTIIFSFVAPLIFIGAVLVALSVISYVPGLQNLTGAIANLILQFLATFGGGSSLEGTITIGLTCSFVGVLFDTYVHYRYQILRLDS
;
A
#
# COMPACT_ATOMS: atom_id res chain seq x y z
N MET A 1 -4.46 -4.02 -30.94
CA MET A 1 -5.56 -3.99 -29.96
C MET A 1 -5.31 -4.90 -28.76
N THR A 2 -4.83 -6.13 -28.93
CA THR A 2 -4.56 -7.08 -27.82
C THR A 2 -3.42 -6.63 -26.87
N ILE A 3 -2.35 -6.01 -27.38
CA ILE A 3 -1.21 -5.56 -26.55
C ILE A 3 -1.63 -4.48 -25.53
N LEU A 4 -2.44 -3.51 -25.97
CA LEU A 4 -2.91 -2.39 -25.15
C LEU A 4 -3.87 -2.86 -24.06
N ILE A 5 -4.79 -3.78 -24.42
CA ILE A 5 -5.75 -4.36 -23.47
C ILE A 5 -5.03 -5.18 -22.40
N ASN A 6 -4.01 -5.95 -22.77
CA ASN A 6 -3.20 -6.70 -21.80
C ASN A 6 -2.40 -5.78 -20.87
N PHE A 7 -1.85 -4.68 -21.41
CA PHE A 7 -1.18 -3.66 -20.61
C PHE A 7 -2.14 -2.99 -19.61
N LEU A 8 -3.31 -2.51 -20.07
CA LEU A 8 -4.32 -1.92 -19.20
C LEU A 8 -4.80 -2.88 -18.11
N ARG A 9 -4.92 -4.18 -18.44
CA ARG A 9 -5.23 -5.21 -17.45
C ARG A 9 -4.13 -5.36 -16.40
N SER A 10 -2.86 -5.42 -16.81
CA SER A 10 -1.72 -5.46 -15.89
C SER A 10 -1.72 -4.24 -14.99
N LEU A 11 -1.86 -3.05 -15.58
CA LEU A 11 -1.85 -1.78 -14.89
C LEU A 11 -2.96 -1.68 -13.84
N ALA A 12 -4.18 -2.10 -14.20
CA ALA A 12 -5.31 -2.12 -13.28
C ALA A 12 -5.07 -3.06 -12.10
N LEU A 13 -4.51 -4.25 -12.35
CA LEU A 13 -4.15 -5.19 -11.28
C LEU A 13 -3.07 -4.59 -10.38
N THR A 14 -2.02 -4.00 -10.95
CA THR A 14 -0.93 -3.36 -10.19
C THR A 14 -1.46 -2.21 -9.32
N ILE A 15 -2.34 -1.35 -9.84
CA ILE A 15 -3.01 -0.30 -9.06
C ILE A 15 -3.72 -0.89 -7.85
N ILE A 16 -4.56 -1.91 -8.06
CA ILE A 16 -5.36 -2.52 -7.00
C ILE A 16 -4.44 -3.17 -5.96
N PHE A 17 -3.47 -3.97 -6.37
CA PHE A 17 -2.58 -4.66 -5.44
C PHE A 17 -1.66 -3.71 -4.69
N SER A 18 -1.07 -2.71 -5.36
CA SER A 18 -0.20 -1.72 -4.73
C SER A 18 -0.97 -0.77 -3.80
N PHE A 19 -2.26 -0.52 -4.04
CA PHE A 19 -3.12 0.21 -3.12
C PHE A 19 -3.52 -0.65 -1.91
N VAL A 20 -3.95 -1.90 -2.14
CA VAL A 20 -4.49 -2.77 -1.10
C VAL A 20 -3.39 -3.30 -0.16
N ALA A 21 -2.17 -3.54 -0.66
CA ALA A 21 -1.06 -4.06 0.14
C ALA A 21 -0.74 -3.21 1.40
N PRO A 22 -0.53 -1.88 1.31
CA PRO A 22 -0.29 -1.06 2.50
C PRO A 22 -1.51 -0.99 3.43
N LEU A 23 -2.73 -1.02 2.90
CA LEU A 23 -3.96 -1.06 3.70
C LEU A 23 -4.04 -2.34 4.55
N ILE A 24 -3.80 -3.50 3.92
CA ILE A 24 -3.76 -4.79 4.62
C ILE A 24 -2.65 -4.77 5.66
N PHE A 25 -1.46 -4.27 5.32
CA PHE A 25 -0.34 -4.22 6.26
C PHE A 25 -0.67 -3.41 7.51
N ILE A 26 -1.16 -2.17 7.35
CA ILE A 26 -1.55 -1.30 8.46
C ILE A 26 -2.65 -1.96 9.29
N GLY A 27 -3.70 -2.49 8.63
CA GLY A 27 -4.80 -3.16 9.32
C GLY A 27 -4.36 -4.39 10.09
N ALA A 28 -3.50 -5.23 9.49
CA ALA A 28 -2.98 -6.44 10.13
C ALA A 28 -2.13 -6.11 11.36
N VAL A 29 -1.29 -5.08 11.28
CA VAL A 29 -0.50 -4.60 12.41
C VAL A 29 -1.43 -4.14 13.53
N LEU A 30 -2.42 -3.30 13.25
CA LEU A 30 -3.38 -2.84 14.26
C LEU A 30 -4.18 -3.98 14.91
N VAL A 31 -4.64 -4.94 14.10
CA VAL A 31 -5.34 -6.13 14.61
C VAL A 31 -4.41 -6.97 15.49
N ALA A 32 -3.17 -7.20 15.07
CA ALA A 32 -2.19 -7.94 15.87
C ALA A 32 -1.93 -7.23 17.22
N LEU A 33 -1.78 -5.91 17.21
CA LEU A 33 -1.65 -5.12 18.43
C LEU A 33 -2.88 -5.24 19.34
N SER A 34 -4.09 -5.24 18.76
CA SER A 34 -5.32 -5.46 19.52
C SER A 34 -5.34 -6.84 20.17
N VAL A 35 -4.91 -7.89 19.46
CA VAL A 35 -4.86 -9.26 19.99
C VAL A 35 -3.83 -9.35 21.11
N ILE A 36 -2.67 -8.73 20.96
CA ILE A 36 -1.61 -8.72 21.97
C ILE A 36 -2.06 -7.95 23.22
N SER A 37 -2.92 -6.94 23.08
CA SER A 37 -3.43 -6.15 24.22
C SER A 37 -4.26 -6.98 25.23
N TYR A 38 -4.77 -8.15 24.83
CA TYR A 38 -5.44 -9.06 25.77
C TYR A 38 -4.49 -9.66 26.81
N VAL A 39 -3.18 -9.61 26.58
CA VAL A 39 -2.18 -10.08 27.55
C VAL A 39 -2.02 -9.06 28.68
N PRO A 40 -2.31 -9.43 29.94
CA PRO A 40 -2.16 -8.53 31.08
C PRO A 40 -0.69 -8.10 31.21
N GLY A 41 -0.46 -6.79 31.41
CA GLY A 41 0.87 -6.18 31.50
C GLY A 41 1.40 -5.59 30.19
N LEU A 42 0.89 -6.00 29.02
CA LEU A 42 1.33 -5.46 27.72
C LEU A 42 0.40 -4.38 27.12
N GLN A 43 -0.77 -4.18 27.72
CA GLN A 43 -1.80 -3.24 27.28
C GLN A 43 -1.29 -1.82 27.02
N ASN A 44 -0.51 -1.28 27.96
CA ASN A 44 0.04 0.08 27.84
C ASN A 44 1.03 0.19 26.67
N LEU A 45 1.85 -0.85 26.47
CA LEU A 45 2.82 -0.89 25.37
C LEU A 45 2.10 -0.99 24.02
N THR A 46 1.14 -1.90 23.90
CA THR A 46 0.35 -2.04 22.68
C THR A 46 -0.45 -0.79 22.35
N GLY A 47 -1.03 -0.12 23.36
CA GLY A 47 -1.75 1.14 23.17
C GLY A 47 -0.83 2.28 22.72
N ALA A 48 0.37 2.39 23.29
CA ALA A 48 1.35 3.40 22.88
C ALA A 48 1.80 3.21 21.42
N ILE A 49 2.08 1.97 21.00
CA ILE A 49 2.47 1.66 19.62
C ILE A 49 1.31 1.94 18.66
N ALA A 50 0.09 1.52 18.99
CA ALA A 50 -1.09 1.78 18.17
C ALA A 50 -1.32 3.29 17.98
N ASN A 51 -1.21 4.09 19.06
CA ASN A 51 -1.32 5.54 18.97
C ASN A 51 -0.23 6.16 18.08
N LEU A 52 1.01 5.68 18.17
CA LEU A 52 2.10 6.15 17.32
C LEU A 52 1.82 5.88 15.84
N ILE A 53 1.30 4.69 15.50
CA ILE A 53 0.87 4.35 14.13
C ILE A 53 -0.24 5.30 13.67
N LEU A 54 -1.27 5.51 14.49
CA LEU A 54 -2.40 6.38 14.14
C LEU A 54 -1.95 7.84 13.94
N GLN A 55 -1.02 8.32 14.77
CA GLN A 55 -0.44 9.65 14.67
C GLN A 55 0.45 9.81 13.43
N PHE A 56 1.24 8.78 13.09
CA PHE A 56 2.00 8.74 11.85
C PHE A 56 1.06 8.86 10.65
N LEU A 57 -0.01 8.07 10.60
CA LEU A 57 -1.05 8.18 9.57
C LEU A 57 -1.69 9.58 9.55
N ALA A 58 -2.08 10.12 10.70
CA ALA A 58 -2.67 11.46 10.79
C ALA A 58 -1.75 12.56 10.23
N THR A 59 -0.43 12.38 10.33
CA THR A 59 0.56 13.31 9.76
C THR A 59 0.46 13.38 8.23
N PHE A 60 0.17 12.25 7.56
CA PHE A 60 -0.03 12.21 6.10
C PHE A 60 -1.45 12.56 5.66
N GLY A 61 -2.41 12.58 6.59
CA GLY A 61 -3.84 12.78 6.33
C GLY A 61 -4.42 14.05 6.92
N GLY A 62 -3.63 15.12 7.10
CA GLY A 62 -4.15 16.40 7.58
C GLY A 62 -4.78 16.36 8.97
N GLY A 63 -4.39 15.40 9.82
CA GLY A 63 -4.99 15.15 11.14
C GLY A 63 -5.95 13.97 11.19
N SER A 64 -6.37 13.42 10.05
CA SER A 64 -7.18 12.19 9.96
C SER A 64 -6.32 10.97 9.63
N SER A 65 -6.31 9.98 10.53
CA SER A 65 -5.59 8.73 10.31
C SER A 65 -6.12 7.95 9.09
N LEU A 66 -7.42 8.07 8.80
CA LEU A 66 -8.05 7.43 7.66
C LEU A 66 -7.59 8.06 6.34
N GLU A 67 -7.53 9.39 6.28
CA GLU A 67 -6.98 10.09 5.10
C GLU A 67 -5.51 9.74 4.88
N GLY A 68 -4.72 9.62 5.95
CA GLY A 68 -3.33 9.20 5.86
C GLY A 68 -3.15 7.81 5.28
N THR A 69 -4.02 6.88 5.66
CA THR A 69 -4.04 5.52 5.11
C THR A 69 -4.31 5.54 3.61
N ILE A 70 -5.28 6.34 3.18
CA ILE A 70 -5.62 6.51 1.76
C ILE A 70 -4.45 7.15 1.01
N THR A 71 -3.83 8.21 1.55
CA THR A 71 -2.67 8.88 0.96
C THR A 71 -1.51 7.90 0.75
N ILE A 72 -1.20 7.06 1.73
CA ILE A 72 -0.17 6.02 1.61
C ILE A 72 -0.54 5.00 0.53
N GLY A 73 -1.79 4.52 0.52
CA GLY A 73 -2.28 3.62 -0.53
C GLY A 73 -2.13 4.22 -1.94
N LEU A 74 -2.50 5.49 -2.11
CA LEU A 74 -2.38 6.20 -3.38
C LEU A 74 -0.93 6.40 -3.82
N THR A 75 -0.03 6.75 -2.90
CA THR A 75 1.39 6.90 -3.24
C THR A 75 2.02 5.56 -3.62
N CYS A 76 1.72 4.48 -2.91
CA CYS A 76 2.16 3.12 -3.30
C CYS A 76 1.60 2.71 -4.66
N SER A 77 0.32 2.96 -4.93
CA SER A 77 -0.29 2.69 -6.24
C SER A 77 0.37 3.48 -7.36
N PHE A 78 0.67 4.76 -7.14
CA PHE A 78 1.33 5.60 -8.13
C PHE A 78 2.71 5.06 -8.49
N VAL A 79 3.51 4.69 -7.48
CA VAL A 79 4.83 4.06 -7.70
C VAL A 79 4.69 2.71 -8.41
N GLY A 80 3.69 1.89 -8.04
CA GLY A 80 3.41 0.62 -8.71
C GLY A 80 3.11 0.78 -10.19
N VAL A 81 2.30 1.77 -10.56
CA VAL A 81 1.99 2.14 -11.96
C VAL A 81 3.26 2.52 -12.73
N LEU A 82 4.14 3.33 -12.13
CA LEU A 82 5.40 3.72 -12.76
C LEU A 82 6.29 2.51 -13.02
N PHE A 83 6.39 1.59 -12.07
CA PHE A 83 7.17 0.36 -12.24
C PHE A 83 6.58 -0.57 -13.30
N ASP A 84 5.26 -0.82 -13.31
CA ASP A 84 4.61 -1.66 -14.32
C ASP A 84 4.78 -1.08 -15.72
N THR A 85 4.64 0.24 -15.86
CA THR A 85 4.86 0.96 -17.12
C THR A 85 6.31 0.84 -17.59
N TYR A 86 7.28 1.02 -16.69
CA TYR A 86 8.70 0.90 -17.02
C TYR A 86 9.06 -0.53 -17.48
N VAL A 87 8.59 -1.56 -16.77
CA VAL A 87 8.83 -2.96 -17.11
C VAL A 87 8.21 -3.28 -18.47
N HIS A 88 6.99 -2.81 -18.73
CA HIS A 88 6.33 -3.00 -20.02
C HIS A 88 7.13 -2.35 -21.16
N TYR A 89 7.59 -1.12 -20.98
CA TYR A 89 8.38 -0.41 -21.98
C TYR A 89 9.70 -1.11 -22.28
N ARG A 90 10.42 -1.56 -21.23
CA ARG A 90 11.67 -2.31 -21.38
C ARG A 90 11.47 -3.61 -22.15
N TYR A 91 10.37 -4.32 -21.88
CA TYR A 91 10.04 -5.56 -22.60
C TYR A 91 9.77 -5.31 -24.08
N GLN A 92 9.14 -4.19 -24.43
CA GLN A 92 8.93 -3.81 -25.84
C GLN A 92 10.25 -3.52 -26.56
N ILE A 93 11.17 -2.76 -25.95
CA ILE A 93 12.48 -2.46 -26.55
C ILE A 93 13.27 -3.73 -26.81
N LEU A 94 13.38 -4.62 -25.80
CA LEU A 94 14.12 -5.88 -25.93
C LEU A 94 13.57 -6.79 -27.04
N ARG A 95 12.26 -6.71 -27.31
CA ARG A 95 11.60 -7.46 -28.39
C ARG A 95 11.86 -6.85 -29.78
N LEU A 96 12.19 -5.57 -29.86
CA LEU A 96 12.50 -4.90 -31.13
C LEU A 96 13.96 -5.10 -31.56
N ASP A 97 14.86 -5.37 -30.61
CA ASP A 97 16.30 -5.63 -30.83
C ASP A 97 16.63 -7.12 -31.10
N SER A 98 15.64 -8.02 -31.08
CA SER A 98 15.77 -9.46 -31.34
C SER A 98 15.21 -9.87 -32.69
#